data_AF-A0A929J403-F1
#
_entry.id   AF-A0A929J403-F1
#
_cell.length_a   1.000
_cell.length_b   1.000
_cell.length_c   1.000
_cell.angle_alpha   90.00
_cell.angle_beta   90.00
_cell.angle_gamma   90.00
#
_symmetry.space_group_name_H-M   'P 1'
#
loop_
_entity.id
_entity.type
_entity.pdbx_description
1 polymer ?
#
loop_
_entity_poly.entity_id
_entity_poly.type
_entity_poly.pdbx_seq_one_letter_code
_entity_poly.pdbx_strand_id
1 'polypeptide(L)'
;MKYLSVILLLMFSFTTTAFAADKGEQSEQGGSIVIKTESSSSFKGLLYKVWGRLRALNPQLNTNKTRNRSVATMGIRGAETTTSLIEPYWKGDQTDNPDYINELTRYTEAQQYAEDGDLKKAVTALNTFLEEYEDSDLKPNAQFALGISQGGMGDIAASKKTLQIFVDDNPKHPLVGDAKQVIAEL
;
A
#
# COMPACT_ATOMS: atom_id res chain seq x y z
N MET A 1 7.68 -15.53 -61.43
CA MET A 1 7.41 -15.73 -59.98
C MET A 1 7.16 -17.22 -59.78
N LYS A 2 8.10 -17.93 -59.13
CA LYS A 2 8.15 -19.40 -59.02
C LYS A 2 7.12 -19.91 -58.00
N TYR A 3 6.24 -20.81 -58.45
CA TYR A 3 5.48 -21.74 -57.61
C TYR A 3 6.27 -23.05 -57.54
N LEU A 4 6.56 -23.60 -56.35
CA LEU A 4 6.67 -25.06 -56.11
C LEU A 4 6.94 -25.41 -54.63
N SER A 5 6.43 -26.58 -54.23
CA SER A 5 6.56 -27.32 -52.95
C SER A 5 5.59 -26.85 -51.85
N VAL A 6 4.48 -27.51 -51.47
CA VAL A 6 4.05 -28.94 -51.40
C VAL A 6 5.07 -29.83 -50.69
N ILE A 7 4.73 -30.33 -49.48
CA ILE A 7 4.82 -31.74 -49.02
C ILE A 7 4.60 -31.87 -47.49
N LEU A 8 3.67 -32.78 -47.12
CA LEU A 8 3.50 -33.60 -45.88
C LEU A 8 3.55 -32.92 -44.50
N LEU A 9 2.55 -32.97 -43.61
CA LEU A 9 1.70 -34.07 -43.10
C LEU A 9 2.47 -35.26 -42.49
N LEU A 10 2.65 -35.22 -41.16
CA LEU A 10 2.93 -36.38 -40.31
C LEU A 10 2.43 -36.04 -38.88
N MET A 11 1.18 -36.34 -38.54
CA MET A 11 0.77 -37.58 -37.86
C MET A 11 1.69 -37.98 -36.70
N PHE A 12 1.42 -37.46 -35.50
CA PHE A 12 1.81 -38.13 -34.26
C PHE A 12 0.56 -38.69 -33.58
N SER A 13 0.29 -39.95 -33.92
CA SER A 13 -0.68 -40.82 -33.27
C SER A 13 -0.17 -41.14 -31.85
N PHE A 14 -0.87 -40.67 -30.81
CA PHE A 14 -0.68 -41.20 -29.46
C PHE A 14 -1.36 -42.58 -29.39
N THR A 15 -0.55 -43.63 -29.37
CA THR A 15 -1.00 -45.00 -29.10
C THR A 15 -0.57 -45.41 -27.69
N THR A 16 -1.58 -45.66 -26.85
CA THR A 16 -1.69 -46.69 -25.81
C THR A 16 -0.47 -47.06 -24.95
N THR A 17 -0.60 -46.81 -23.63
CA THR A 17 -0.15 -47.77 -22.60
C THR A 17 -1.30 -48.02 -21.64
N ALA A 18 -1.83 -49.24 -21.70
CA ALA A 18 -2.70 -49.82 -20.69
C ALA A 18 -1.85 -50.19 -19.45
N PHE A 19 -2.33 -49.83 -18.26
CA PHE A 19 -1.92 -50.49 -17.02
C PHE A 19 -3.16 -51.11 -16.37
N ALA A 20 -3.11 -52.43 -16.26
CA ALA A 20 -4.07 -53.27 -15.56
C ALA A 20 -3.74 -53.34 -14.05
N ALA A 21 -4.76 -53.71 -13.28
CA ALA A 21 -4.84 -53.80 -11.82
C ALA A 21 -3.79 -54.67 -11.12
N ASP A 22 -3.41 -54.30 -9.88
CA ASP A 22 -3.40 -55.21 -8.71
C ASP A 22 -3.33 -54.44 -7.36
N LYS A 23 -3.83 -55.09 -6.30
CA LYS A 23 -4.02 -54.64 -4.91
C LYS A 23 -2.71 -54.37 -4.14
N GLY A 24 -2.78 -53.54 -3.09
CA GLY A 24 -1.77 -53.52 -2.02
C GLY A 24 -1.90 -52.32 -1.07
N GLU A 25 -1.88 -52.59 0.23
CA GLU A 25 -2.25 -51.75 1.38
C GLU A 25 -1.37 -50.53 1.73
N GLN A 26 -2.01 -49.60 2.48
CA GLN A 26 -1.53 -48.66 3.53
C GLN A 26 -0.02 -48.60 3.82
N SER A 27 0.63 -47.44 3.91
CA SER A 27 0.59 -46.42 4.98
C SER A 27 1.75 -45.44 4.66
N GLU A 28 1.73 -44.14 4.91
CA GLU A 28 1.91 -43.49 6.22
C GLU A 28 1.59 -41.98 6.09
N GLN A 29 1.02 -41.41 7.14
CA GLN A 29 0.85 -39.98 7.33
C GLN A 29 2.20 -39.34 7.68
N GLY A 30 2.57 -38.28 6.96
CA GLY A 30 3.68 -37.39 7.32
C GLY A 30 3.37 -36.00 6.78
N GLY A 31 2.70 -35.19 7.59
CA GLY A 31 2.12 -33.92 7.19
C GLY A 31 3.12 -32.93 6.59
N SER A 32 2.83 -32.48 5.37
CA SER A 32 3.13 -31.13 4.94
C SER A 32 1.80 -30.41 4.76
N ILE A 33 1.24 -29.93 5.87
CA ILE A 33 0.20 -28.89 5.77
C ILE A 33 0.92 -27.68 5.21
N VAL A 34 0.73 -27.45 3.91
CA VAL A 34 1.20 -26.27 3.21
C VAL A 34 0.43 -25.07 3.77
N ILE A 35 0.90 -24.51 4.87
CA ILE A 35 0.46 -23.21 5.38
C ILE A 35 1.18 -22.16 4.53
N LYS A 36 0.65 -21.86 3.34
CA LYS A 36 1.11 -20.71 2.52
C LYS A 36 -0.01 -19.73 2.18
N THR A 37 -1.14 -19.83 2.88
CA THR A 37 -2.32 -18.98 2.68
C THR A 37 -2.51 -17.94 3.80
N GLU A 38 -1.78 -18.04 4.92
CA GLU A 38 -1.93 -17.09 6.04
C GLU A 38 -1.27 -15.73 5.77
N SER A 39 -0.14 -15.71 5.05
CA SER A 39 0.67 -14.50 4.82
C SER A 39 -0.10 -13.41 4.06
N SER A 40 -0.92 -13.75 3.06
CA SER A 40 -1.69 -12.75 2.31
C SER A 40 -2.79 -12.08 3.13
N SER A 41 -3.40 -12.82 4.07
CA SER A 41 -4.40 -12.29 4.99
C SER A 41 -3.76 -11.41 6.07
N SER A 42 -2.66 -11.87 6.65
CA SER A 42 -1.88 -11.12 7.65
C SER A 42 -1.32 -9.82 7.07
N PHE A 43 -0.78 -9.87 5.85
CA PHE A 43 -0.26 -8.69 5.16
C PHE A 43 -1.39 -7.69 4.82
N LYS A 44 -2.54 -8.16 4.33
CA LYS A 44 -3.69 -7.29 4.09
C LYS A 44 -4.19 -6.59 5.36
N GLY A 45 -4.22 -7.30 6.48
CA GLY A 45 -4.55 -6.72 7.79
C GLY A 45 -3.52 -5.67 8.23
N LEU A 46 -2.23 -5.94 8.03
CA LEU A 46 -1.17 -4.98 8.27
C LEU A 46 -1.34 -3.73 7.40
N LEU A 47 -1.56 -3.89 6.09
CA LEU A 47 -1.77 -2.80 5.16
C LEU A 47 -2.93 -1.91 5.60
N TYR A 48 -4.07 -2.48 5.97
CA TYR A 48 -5.22 -1.72 6.45
C TYR A 48 -4.87 -0.87 7.69
N LYS A 49 -4.20 -1.47 8.68
CA LYS A 49 -3.75 -0.77 9.89
C LYS A 49 -2.82 0.39 9.55
N VAL A 50 -1.87 0.13 8.65
CA VAL A 50 -0.83 1.09 8.24
C VAL A 50 -1.42 2.25 7.43
N TRP A 51 -2.31 1.97 6.47
CA TRP A 51 -3.07 2.98 5.75
C TRP A 51 -3.92 3.84 6.68
N GLY A 52 -4.56 3.24 7.68
CA GLY A 52 -5.31 3.98 8.70
C GLY A 52 -4.43 4.96 9.48
N ARG A 53 -3.20 4.55 9.82
CA ARG A 53 -2.23 5.41 10.51
C ARG A 53 -1.72 6.52 9.60
N LEU A 54 -1.37 6.21 8.35
CA LEU A 54 -0.98 7.20 7.35
C LEU A 54 -2.06 8.28 7.17
N ARG A 55 -3.34 7.88 7.05
CA ARG A 55 -4.46 8.82 6.92
C ARG A 55 -4.65 9.71 8.14
N ALA A 56 -4.48 9.16 9.34
CA ALA A 56 -4.52 9.95 10.58
C ALA A 56 -3.37 10.96 10.68
N LEU A 57 -2.25 10.66 10.01
CA LEU A 57 -1.06 11.48 9.92
C LEU A 57 -1.08 12.45 8.73
N ASN A 58 -2.11 12.47 7.89
CA ASN A 58 -2.17 13.42 6.78
C ASN A 58 -2.96 14.67 7.16
N PRO A 59 -2.56 15.86 6.68
CA PRO A 59 -3.39 17.05 6.78
C PRO A 59 -4.75 16.79 6.14
N GLN A 60 -5.80 17.01 6.91
CA GLN A 60 -7.16 17.06 6.38
C GLN A 60 -7.43 18.51 5.99
N LEU A 61 -7.97 18.73 4.79
CA LEU A 61 -8.50 20.04 4.40
C LEU A 61 -9.66 20.38 5.34
N ASN A 62 -9.39 21.16 6.38
CA ASN A 62 -10.41 21.68 7.27
C ASN A 62 -11.18 22.79 6.53
N THR A 63 -12.15 22.42 5.68
CA THR A 63 -13.06 23.40 5.05
C THR A 63 -14.00 24.08 6.05
N ASN A 64 -13.93 23.69 7.34
CA ASN A 64 -14.60 24.40 8.39
C ASN A 64 -13.77 25.61 8.81
N LYS A 65 -14.11 26.74 8.20
CA LYS A 65 -14.18 28.05 8.87
C LYS A 65 -14.96 27.90 10.16
N THR A 66 -14.33 27.37 11.22
CA THR A 66 -14.85 27.47 12.57
C THR A 66 -14.73 28.94 12.97
N ARG A 67 -15.73 29.71 12.58
CA ARG A 67 -16.31 30.73 13.46
C ARG A 67 -16.30 30.13 14.85
N ASN A 68 -15.46 30.68 15.73
CA ASN A 68 -15.66 30.76 17.15
C ASN A 68 -16.54 29.63 17.73
N ARG A 69 -15.99 28.42 17.89
CA ARG A 69 -16.62 27.45 18.79
C ARG A 69 -16.38 27.94 20.21
N SER A 70 -17.24 28.85 20.66
CA SER A 70 -17.45 29.06 22.09
C SER A 70 -17.94 27.73 22.64
N VAL A 71 -17.04 26.99 23.28
CA VAL A 71 -17.39 25.77 24.00
C VAL A 71 -18.23 26.21 25.19
N ALA A 72 -19.55 26.16 25.03
CA ALA A 72 -20.48 26.29 26.14
C ALA A 72 -20.36 25.00 26.97
N THR A 73 -19.43 25.02 27.92
CA THR A 73 -19.23 23.99 28.93
C THR A 73 -20.49 23.94 29.81
N MET A 74 -21.39 23.03 29.50
CA MET A 74 -22.43 22.60 30.44
C MET A 74 -22.09 21.19 30.93
N GLY A 75 -21.31 21.13 32.02
CA GLY A 75 -21.41 20.01 32.97
C GLY A 75 -20.46 18.82 32.87
N ILE A 76 -19.45 18.78 31.99
CA ILE A 76 -18.42 17.72 32.07
C ILE A 76 -17.14 18.30 32.69
N ARG A 77 -16.94 17.97 33.96
CA ARG A 77 -15.73 18.21 34.75
C ARG A 77 -14.54 17.52 34.09
N GLY A 78 -13.60 18.31 33.58
CA GLY A 78 -12.17 17.95 33.55
C GLY A 78 -11.80 16.62 32.86
N ALA A 79 -12.28 16.38 31.65
CA ALA A 79 -11.42 15.72 30.68
C ALA A 79 -10.77 16.86 29.90
N GLU A 80 -9.55 17.20 30.28
CA GLU A 80 -8.63 17.88 29.38
C GLU A 80 -8.72 17.08 28.08
N THR A 81 -9.45 17.60 27.10
CA THR A 81 -9.47 16.99 25.79
C THR A 81 -8.03 17.08 25.37
N THR A 82 -7.34 15.95 25.37
CA THR A 82 -5.98 15.73 24.87
C THR A 82 -6.00 15.96 23.35
N THR A 83 -6.44 17.14 22.93
CA THR A 83 -6.32 17.71 21.59
C THR A 83 -4.99 18.45 21.47
N SER A 84 -4.23 18.57 22.56
CA SER A 84 -2.97 19.30 22.65
C SER A 84 -1.69 18.43 22.70
N LEU A 85 -1.75 17.13 22.37
CA LEU A 85 -0.55 16.26 22.37
C LEU A 85 -0.25 15.52 21.06
N ILE A 86 -1.05 15.75 20.01
CA ILE A 86 -0.64 15.37 18.66
C ILE A 86 -0.33 16.68 17.96
N GLU A 87 0.87 17.20 18.19
CA GLU A 87 1.43 18.18 17.26
C GLU A 87 1.53 17.48 15.91
N PRO A 88 0.73 17.86 14.89
CA PRO A 88 0.89 17.30 13.57
C PRO A 88 2.33 17.58 13.12
N TYR A 89 3.05 16.57 12.63
CA TYR A 89 4.44 16.75 12.20
C TYR A 89 4.57 17.58 10.92
N TRP A 90 3.45 17.87 10.24
CA TRP A 90 3.38 18.72 9.05
C TRP A 90 3.16 20.18 9.44
N LYS A 91 3.67 21.12 8.63
CA LYS A 91 3.65 22.57 8.91
C LYS A 91 2.23 23.16 8.96
N GLY A 92 1.60 23.18 10.13
CA GLY A 92 0.49 24.09 10.48
C GLY A 92 -0.68 24.18 9.49
N ASP A 93 -1.52 25.20 9.64
CA ASP A 93 -2.60 25.51 8.69
C ASP A 93 -2.03 26.34 7.52
N GLN A 94 -1.72 25.68 6.40
CA GLN A 94 -1.29 26.33 5.15
C GLN A 94 -2.42 26.42 4.12
N THR A 95 -3.69 26.33 4.56
CA THR A 95 -4.84 26.35 3.64
C THR A 95 -5.02 27.67 2.88
N ASP A 96 -4.26 28.71 3.23
CA ASP A 96 -4.20 29.98 2.53
C ASP A 96 -3.29 29.95 1.27
N ASN A 97 -2.38 28.97 1.15
CA ASN A 97 -1.47 28.87 0.00
C ASN A 97 -2.08 28.00 -1.13
N PRO A 98 -2.37 28.56 -2.32
CA PRO A 98 -2.93 27.78 -3.44
C PRO A 98 -2.04 26.61 -3.88
N ASP A 99 -0.71 26.73 -3.77
CA ASP A 99 0.21 25.67 -4.16
C ASP A 99 0.11 24.47 -3.21
N TYR A 100 -0.01 24.74 -1.91
CA TYR A 100 -0.23 23.70 -0.90
C TYR A 100 -1.58 23.00 -1.06
N ILE A 101 -2.63 23.74 -1.45
CA ILE A 101 -3.94 23.15 -1.74
C ILE A 101 -3.86 22.22 -2.96
N ASN A 102 -3.15 22.63 -4.03
CA ASN A 102 -2.96 21.80 -5.21
C ASN A 102 -2.16 20.53 -4.89
N GLU A 103 -1.07 20.68 -4.14
CA GLU A 103 -0.26 19.57 -3.64
C GLU A 103 -1.10 18.57 -2.85
N LEU A 104 -1.83 19.07 -1.84
CA LEU A 104 -2.66 18.23 -0.98
C LEU A 104 -3.78 17.55 -1.77
N THR A 105 -4.34 18.23 -2.76
CA THR A 105 -5.34 17.65 -3.66
C THR A 105 -4.74 16.49 -4.46
N ARG A 106 -3.58 16.67 -5.08
CA ARG A 106 -2.89 15.62 -5.85
C ARG A 106 -2.53 14.42 -4.99
N TYR A 107 -2.04 14.67 -3.79
CA TYR A 107 -1.75 13.61 -2.84
C TYR A 107 -3.02 12.86 -2.42
N THR A 108 -4.11 13.57 -2.08
CA THR A 108 -5.38 12.96 -1.70
C THR A 108 -5.99 12.13 -2.83
N GLU A 109 -5.93 12.60 -4.08
CA GLU A 109 -6.34 11.84 -5.27
C GLU A 109 -5.56 10.52 -5.38
N ALA A 110 -4.25 10.57 -5.17
CA ALA A 110 -3.39 9.39 -5.20
C ALA A 110 -3.75 8.38 -4.10
N GLN A 111 -4.09 8.86 -2.90
CA GLN A 111 -4.57 8.01 -1.81
C GLN A 111 -5.93 7.39 -2.13
N GLN A 112 -6.85 8.15 -2.72
CA GLN A 112 -8.17 7.63 -3.10
C GLN A 112 -8.04 6.45 -4.06
N TYR A 113 -7.12 6.52 -5.04
CA TYR A 113 -6.86 5.37 -5.91
C TYR A 113 -6.38 4.13 -5.13
N ALA A 114 -5.59 4.31 -4.07
CA ALA A 114 -5.14 3.19 -3.25
C ALA A 114 -6.29 2.60 -2.42
N GLU A 115 -7.18 3.44 -1.89
CA GLU A 115 -8.37 3.03 -1.13
C GLU A 115 -9.41 2.32 -2.01
N ASP A 116 -9.58 2.81 -3.25
CA ASP A 116 -10.44 2.19 -4.26
C ASP A 116 -9.87 0.85 -4.76
N GLY A 117 -8.62 0.54 -4.41
CA GLY A 117 -7.91 -0.68 -4.82
C GLY A 117 -7.27 -0.59 -6.21
N ASP A 118 -7.32 0.58 -6.86
CA ASP A 118 -6.61 0.84 -8.11
C ASP A 118 -5.14 1.19 -7.83
N LEU A 119 -4.40 0.19 -7.34
CA LEU A 119 -3.01 0.33 -6.91
C LEU A 119 -2.09 0.78 -8.05
N LYS A 120 -2.43 0.46 -9.31
CA LYS A 120 -1.65 0.91 -10.48
C LYS A 120 -1.75 2.42 -10.66
N LYS A 121 -2.97 2.98 -10.58
CA LYS A 121 -3.16 4.43 -10.63
C LYS A 121 -2.55 5.10 -9.40
N ALA A 122 -2.71 4.51 -8.22
CA ALA A 122 -2.10 5.02 -7.00
C ALA A 122 -0.58 5.15 -7.12
N VAL A 123 0.11 4.08 -7.53
CA VAL A 123 1.56 4.08 -7.76
C VAL A 123 1.97 5.13 -8.78
N THR A 124 1.22 5.28 -9.88
CA THR A 124 1.50 6.29 -10.91
C THR A 124 1.36 7.70 -10.34
N ALA A 125 0.23 8.00 -9.69
CA ALA A 125 -0.04 9.31 -9.11
C ALA A 125 0.94 9.67 -7.99
N LEU A 126 1.34 8.70 -7.16
CA LEU A 126 2.34 8.90 -6.10
C LEU A 126 3.74 9.14 -6.65
N ASN A 127 4.15 8.45 -7.72
CA ASN A 127 5.42 8.74 -8.39
C ASN A 127 5.43 10.16 -8.96
N THR A 128 4.36 10.54 -9.68
CA THR A 128 4.23 11.91 -10.20
C THR A 128 4.26 12.93 -9.06
N PHE A 129 3.60 12.66 -7.94
CA PHE A 129 3.65 13.53 -6.77
C PHE A 129 5.08 13.70 -6.23
N LEU A 130 5.85 12.61 -6.12
CA LEU A 130 7.23 12.66 -5.63
C LEU A 130 8.18 13.39 -6.60
N GLU A 131 7.90 13.37 -7.89
CA GLU A 131 8.65 14.11 -8.92
C GLU A 131 8.27 15.61 -8.94
N GLU A 132 6.98 15.94 -8.78
CA GLU A 132 6.50 17.33 -8.82
C GLU A 132 6.74 18.08 -7.50
N TYR A 133 6.71 17.39 -6.36
CA TYR A 133 6.74 17.97 -5.03
C TYR A 133 7.92 17.46 -4.19
N GLU A 134 9.14 17.60 -4.72
CA GLU A 134 10.36 17.09 -4.08
C GLU A 134 10.70 17.75 -2.72
N ASP A 135 10.23 18.99 -2.51
CA ASP A 135 10.46 19.79 -1.28
C ASP A 135 9.25 19.80 -0.33
N SER A 136 8.22 19.00 -0.63
CA SER A 136 7.00 18.92 0.16
C SER A 136 7.22 18.24 1.53
N ASP A 137 6.54 18.74 2.56
CA ASP A 137 6.47 18.08 3.87
C ASP A 137 5.67 16.76 3.83
N LEU A 138 4.87 16.54 2.78
CA LEU A 138 4.12 15.31 2.51
C LEU A 138 4.93 14.26 1.76
N LYS A 139 6.11 14.61 1.23
CA LYS A 139 6.97 13.68 0.50
C LYS A 139 7.25 12.38 1.26
N PRO A 140 7.60 12.39 2.57
CA PRO A 140 7.82 11.14 3.30
C PRO A 140 6.57 10.26 3.35
N ASN A 141 5.38 10.87 3.46
CA ASN A 141 4.12 10.15 3.46
C ASN A 141 3.79 9.56 2.09
N ALA A 142 4.01 10.33 1.02
CA ALA A 142 3.80 9.87 -0.35
C ALA A 142 4.76 8.73 -0.70
N GLN A 143 6.01 8.80 -0.26
CA GLN A 143 7.00 7.74 -0.43
C GLN A 143 6.60 6.47 0.33
N PHE A 144 6.10 6.62 1.55
CA PHE A 144 5.57 5.50 2.31
C PHE A 144 4.33 4.89 1.66
N ALA A 145 3.38 5.73 1.22
CA ALA A 145 2.18 5.34 0.49
C ALA A 145 2.52 4.58 -0.80
N LEU A 146 3.56 5.00 -1.51
CA LEU A 146 4.05 4.36 -2.72
C LEU A 146 4.56 2.95 -2.40
N GLY A 147 5.39 2.83 -1.36
CA GLY A 147 5.93 1.55 -0.93
C GLY A 147 4.84 0.55 -0.56
N ILE A 148 3.85 0.94 0.25
CA ILE A 148 2.74 0.05 0.62
C ILE A 148 1.83 -0.29 -0.56
N SER A 149 1.66 0.63 -1.53
CA SER A 149 0.87 0.40 -2.75
C SER A 149 1.56 -0.59 -3.69
N GLN A 150 2.88 -0.45 -3.87
CA GLN A 150 3.71 -1.42 -4.60
C GLN A 150 3.61 -2.81 -3.97
N GLY A 151 3.69 -2.90 -2.64
CA GLY A 151 3.56 -4.16 -1.90
C GLY A 151 2.17 -4.79 -2.08
N GLY A 152 1.11 -3.98 -1.98
CA GLY A 152 -0.27 -4.43 -2.23
C GLY A 152 -0.50 -4.91 -3.66
N MET A 153 0.23 -4.37 -4.64
CA MET A 153 0.19 -4.81 -6.04
C MET A 153 0.98 -6.11 -6.28
N GLY A 154 1.80 -6.52 -5.30
CA GLY A 154 2.69 -7.67 -5.40
C GLY A 154 4.08 -7.34 -5.96
N ASP A 155 4.41 -6.06 -6.15
CA ASP A 155 5.77 -5.63 -6.49
C ASP A 155 6.63 -5.53 -5.22
N ILE A 156 7.00 -6.70 -4.71
CA ILE A 156 7.75 -6.85 -3.46
C ILE A 156 9.11 -6.15 -3.53
N ALA A 157 9.80 -6.25 -4.67
CA ALA A 157 11.13 -5.69 -4.84
C ALA A 157 11.10 -4.15 -4.83
N ALA A 158 10.18 -3.54 -5.59
CA ALA A 158 10.01 -2.09 -5.56
C ALA A 158 9.56 -1.61 -4.19
N SER A 159 8.59 -2.31 -3.58
CA SER A 159 8.07 -1.97 -2.25
C SER A 159 9.17 -1.93 -1.18
N LYS A 160 9.97 -2.99 -1.06
CA LYS A 160 11.08 -3.04 -0.10
C LYS A 160 12.09 -1.94 -0.35
N LYS A 161 12.45 -1.68 -1.61
CA LYS A 161 13.38 -0.61 -1.97
C LYS A 161 12.84 0.75 -1.54
N THR A 162 11.61 1.08 -1.91
CA THR A 162 10.97 2.37 -1.61
C THR A 162 10.85 2.59 -0.10
N LEU A 163 10.40 1.57 0.64
CA LEU A 163 10.26 1.64 2.09
C LEU A 163 11.61 1.72 2.81
N GLN A 164 12.65 1.06 2.30
CA GLN A 164 14.00 1.16 2.85
C GLN A 164 14.54 2.58 2.71
N ILE A 165 14.41 3.18 1.53
CA ILE A 165 14.79 4.59 1.31
C ILE A 165 14.02 5.49 2.28
N PHE A 166 12.72 5.24 2.49
CA PHE A 166 11.92 6.03 3.42
C PHE A 166 12.46 5.94 4.85
N VAL A 167 12.82 4.75 5.31
CA VAL A 167 13.40 4.50 6.65
C VAL A 167 14.74 5.20 6.81
N ASP A 168 15.58 5.16 5.78
CA ASP A 168 16.94 5.70 5.80
C ASP A 168 16.92 7.24 5.75
N ASP A 169 16.07 7.83 4.90
CA ASP A 169 15.95 9.27 4.73
C ASP A 169 15.15 9.94 5.86
N ASN A 170 14.21 9.21 6.48
CA ASN A 170 13.29 9.76 7.47
C ASN A 170 13.30 8.98 8.80
N PRO A 171 14.46 8.80 9.47
CA PRO A 171 14.61 7.89 10.61
C PRO A 171 13.79 8.27 11.85
N LYS A 172 13.35 9.53 11.95
CA LYS A 172 12.50 10.04 13.04
C LYS A 172 11.00 10.05 12.71
N HIS A 173 10.61 9.64 11.51
CA HIS A 173 9.22 9.70 11.08
C HIS A 173 8.35 8.72 11.89
N PRO A 174 7.13 9.10 12.30
CA PRO A 174 6.25 8.22 13.08
C PRO A 174 5.96 6.87 12.43
N LEU A 175 6.03 6.79 11.10
CA LEU A 175 5.78 5.58 10.30
C LEU A 175 7.02 4.69 10.08
N VAL A 176 8.21 5.04 10.58
CA VAL A 176 9.41 4.20 10.41
C VAL A 176 9.21 2.79 10.98
N GLY A 177 8.56 2.69 12.14
CA GLY A 177 8.25 1.40 12.75
C GLY A 177 7.33 0.56 11.87
N ASP A 178 6.32 1.19 11.28
CA ASP A 178 5.39 0.53 10.36
C ASP A 178 6.06 0.13 9.04
N ALA A 179 6.94 0.98 8.50
CA ALA A 179 7.71 0.68 7.29
C ALA A 179 8.58 -0.57 7.48
N LYS A 180 9.30 -0.65 8.59
CA LYS A 180 10.10 -1.84 8.94
C LYS A 180 9.23 -3.08 9.09
N GLN A 181 8.05 -2.94 9.70
CA GLN A 181 7.10 -4.05 9.82
C GLN A 181 6.62 -4.52 8.45
N VAL A 182 6.24 -3.60 7.56
CA VAL A 182 5.81 -3.92 6.20
C VAL A 182 6.93 -4.61 5.41
N ILE A 183 8.17 -4.12 5.47
CA ILE A 183 9.33 -4.75 4.82
C ILE A 183 9.54 -6.19 5.30
N ALA A 184 9.31 -6.46 6.59
CA ALA A 184 9.49 -7.78 7.18
C ALA A 184 8.41 -8.79 6.76
N GLU A 185 7.19 -8.33 6.47
CA GLU A 185 6.07 -9.18 6.06
C GLU A 185 6.01 -9.44 4.54
N LEU A 186 6.63 -8.57 3.74
CA LEU A 186 6.77 -8.68 2.28
C LEU A 186 7.75 -9.77 1.86
#